data_AF-A0A951E8I7-F1
#
_entry.id   AF-A0A951E8I7-F1
#
_cell.length_a   1.000
_cell.length_b   1.000
_cell.length_c   1.000
_cell.angle_alpha   90.00
_cell.angle_beta   90.00
_cell.angle_gamma   90.00
#
_symmetry.space_group_name_H-M   'P 1'
#
loop_
_entity.id
_entity.type
_entity.pdbx_description
1 polymer ?
#
loop_
_entity_poly.entity_id
_entity_poly.type
_entity_poly.pdbx_seq_one_letter_code
_entity_poly.pdbx_strand_id
1 'polypeptide(L)'
;MTYLGKTQLIAIFIVPPDQVAEGDRIFKSHRAWMEATHYRDGEKALLSYNVSKGPELSNPMDPNSAPTGNMCFLLSEIYESKAGVLDHFKQTSENWEDVQAFGKWLEKCKVTLVPAASIFNSLWP
;
A
#
# COMPACT_ATOMS: atom_id res chain seq x y z
N MET A 1 0.32 7.66 21.48
CA MET A 1 0.83 8.72 20.58
C MET A 1 0.05 8.63 19.29
N THR A 2 -0.46 9.71 18.73
CA THR A 2 -1.20 9.64 17.45
C THR A 2 -0.22 9.58 16.26
N TYR A 3 -0.71 9.29 15.05
CA TYR A 3 0.11 9.45 13.83
C TYR A 3 0.22 10.89 13.32
N LEU A 4 -0.18 11.90 14.11
CA LEU A 4 -0.06 13.30 13.73
C LEU A 4 1.40 13.66 13.41
N GLY A 5 1.64 14.25 12.25
CA GLY A 5 2.97 14.64 11.76
C GLY A 5 3.80 13.50 11.18
N LYS A 6 3.33 12.25 11.25
CA LYS A 6 3.97 11.09 10.61
C LYS A 6 3.72 11.11 9.10
N THR A 7 4.45 10.28 8.37
CA THR A 7 4.35 10.21 6.90
C THR A 7 3.54 8.99 6.47
N GLN A 8 2.55 9.18 5.61
CA GLN A 8 1.75 8.09 5.05
C GLN A 8 2.10 7.85 3.58
N LEU A 9 2.31 6.58 3.24
CA LEU A 9 2.23 6.07 1.88
C LEU A 9 0.88 5.40 1.73
N ILE A 10 0.12 5.77 0.70
CA ILE A 10 -1.14 5.10 0.37
C ILE A 10 -1.20 4.80 -1.11
N ALA A 11 -1.64 3.59 -1.45
CA ALA A 11 -1.92 3.20 -2.81
C ALA A 11 -3.25 2.46 -2.90
N ILE A 12 -4.06 2.83 -3.89
CA ILE A 12 -5.32 2.15 -4.22
C ILE A 12 -5.18 1.60 -5.64
N PHE A 13 -5.46 0.32 -5.81
CA PHE A 13 -5.42 -0.38 -7.08
C PHE A 13 -6.81 -0.90 -7.40
N ILE A 14 -7.37 -0.48 -8.54
CA ILE A 14 -8.59 -1.09 -9.10
C ILE A 14 -8.12 -2.17 -10.08
N VAL A 15 -8.40 -3.42 -9.72
CA VAL A 15 -7.79 -4.61 -10.29
C VAL A 15 -8.86 -5.41 -11.06
N PRO A 16 -8.65 -5.70 -12.36
CA PRO A 16 -9.50 -6.58 -13.13
C PRO A 16 -9.56 -8.01 -12.53
N PRO A 17 -10.67 -8.76 -12.73
CA PRO A 17 -10.86 -10.09 -12.14
C PRO A 17 -9.71 -11.08 -12.37
N ASP A 18 -9.15 -11.07 -13.57
CA ASP A 18 -8.06 -11.97 -13.99
C ASP A 18 -6.70 -11.60 -13.39
N GLN A 19 -6.58 -10.43 -12.76
CA GLN A 19 -5.36 -9.95 -12.11
C GLN A 19 -5.39 -10.03 -10.58
N VAL A 20 -6.52 -10.44 -9.98
CA VAL A 20 -6.69 -10.52 -8.52
C VAL A 20 -5.73 -11.52 -7.88
N ALA A 21 -5.59 -12.72 -8.48
CA ALA A 21 -4.70 -13.75 -7.96
C ALA A 21 -3.22 -13.33 -7.98
N GLU A 22 -2.82 -12.57 -9.00
CA GLU A 22 -1.46 -12.03 -9.07
C GLU A 22 -1.23 -10.93 -8.05
N GLY A 23 -2.22 -10.05 -7.83
CA GLY A 23 -2.19 -9.07 -6.74
C GLY A 23 -2.00 -9.73 -5.37
N ASP A 24 -2.74 -10.81 -5.09
CA ASP A 24 -2.59 -11.57 -3.84
C ASP A 24 -1.18 -12.17 -3.67
N ARG A 25 -0.59 -12.69 -4.75
CA ARG A 25 0.78 -13.23 -4.74
C ARG A 25 1.80 -12.13 -4.47
N ILE A 26 1.70 -11.01 -5.20
CA ILE A 26 2.59 -9.85 -5.08
C ILE A 26 2.55 -9.31 -3.65
N PHE A 27 1.38 -9.08 -3.06
CA PHE A 27 1.31 -8.49 -1.72
C PHE A 27 1.72 -9.46 -0.60
N LYS A 28 1.63 -10.78 -0.81
CA LYS A 28 2.24 -11.77 0.10
C LYS A 28 3.77 -11.69 0.07
N SER A 29 4.36 -11.61 -1.12
CA SER A 29 5.80 -11.39 -1.31
C SER A 29 6.24 -10.06 -0.71
N HIS A 30 5.51 -8.98 -1.00
CA HIS A 30 5.76 -7.66 -0.44
C HIS A 30 5.76 -7.70 1.10
N ARG A 31 4.74 -8.30 1.73
CA ARG A 31 4.70 -8.42 3.20
C ARG A 31 5.94 -9.13 3.75
N ALA A 32 6.34 -10.25 3.17
CA ALA A 32 7.50 -11.01 3.64
C ALA A 32 8.79 -10.19 3.52
N TRP A 33 8.94 -9.45 2.41
CA TRP A 33 10.04 -8.53 2.20
C TRP A 33 10.02 -7.35 3.19
N MET A 34 8.87 -6.71 3.42
CA MET A 34 8.70 -5.62 4.39
C MET A 34 9.13 -6.08 5.80
N GLU A 35 8.66 -7.26 6.21
CA GLU A 35 8.98 -7.84 7.53
C GLU A 35 10.48 -8.10 7.72
N ALA A 36 11.18 -8.50 6.66
CA ALA A 36 12.61 -8.78 6.70
C ALA A 36 13.50 -7.52 6.66
N THR A 37 13.01 -6.42 6.08
CA THR A 37 13.87 -5.28 5.68
C THR A 37 13.55 -3.95 6.35
N HIS A 38 12.33 -3.77 6.86
CA HIS A 38 11.91 -2.48 7.40
C HIS A 38 12.22 -2.33 8.88
N TYR A 39 12.70 -1.15 9.23
CA TYR A 39 13.00 -0.77 10.61
C TYR A 39 11.70 -0.67 11.43
N ARG A 40 11.76 -1.08 12.69
CA ARG A 40 10.66 -0.92 13.65
C ARG A 40 10.82 0.34 14.52
N ASP A 41 12.03 0.88 14.57
CA ASP A 41 12.42 2.00 15.43
C ASP A 41 13.26 3.03 14.66
N GLY A 42 13.33 4.26 15.20
CA GLY A 42 14.13 5.35 14.63
C GLY A 42 13.46 6.07 13.45
N GLU A 43 14.21 7.00 12.83
CA GLU A 43 13.68 7.93 11.82
C GLU A 43 13.08 7.25 10.58
N LYS A 44 13.50 6.02 10.29
CA LYS A 44 13.04 5.20 9.17
C LYS A 44 11.94 4.20 9.52
N ALA A 45 11.47 4.19 10.76
CA ALA A 45 10.57 3.15 11.24
C ALA A 45 9.28 3.09 10.40
N LEU A 46 8.87 1.87 10.07
CA LEU A 46 7.53 1.54 9.59
C LEU A 46 6.65 1.28 10.81
N LEU A 47 5.73 2.19 11.07
CA LEU A 47 4.84 2.17 12.23
C LEU A 47 3.57 1.34 11.97
N SER A 48 3.09 1.34 10.73
CA SER A 48 1.90 0.60 10.33
C SER A 48 2.05 0.12 8.90
N TYR A 49 1.60 -1.09 8.62
CA TYR A 49 1.56 -1.69 7.29
C TYR A 49 0.29 -2.53 7.16
N ASN A 50 -0.56 -2.18 6.19
CA ASN A 50 -1.77 -2.92 5.88
C ASN A 50 -1.94 -3.01 4.38
N VAL A 51 -2.30 -4.22 3.92
CA VAL A 51 -2.89 -4.42 2.61
C VAL A 51 -4.27 -5.03 2.84
N SER A 52 -5.31 -4.29 2.45
CA SER A 52 -6.68 -4.78 2.46
C SER A 52 -7.21 -4.90 1.04
N LYS A 53 -8.28 -5.68 0.87
CA LYS A 53 -8.98 -5.77 -0.41
C LYS A 53 -10.49 -5.89 -0.22
N GLY A 54 -11.24 -5.41 -1.20
CA GLY A 54 -12.70 -5.47 -1.23
C GLY A 54 -13.24 -5.15 -2.62
N PRO A 55 -14.49 -5.53 -2.93
CA PRO A 55 -15.08 -5.26 -4.25
C PRO A 55 -15.11 -3.75 -4.54
N GLU A 56 -14.84 -3.37 -5.79
CA GLU A 56 -15.16 -2.02 -6.26
C GLU A 56 -16.69 -1.92 -6.35
N LEU A 57 -17.27 -0.94 -5.66
CA LEU A 57 -18.71 -0.73 -5.60
C LEU A 57 -19.16 0.34 -6.59
N SER A 58 -20.35 0.16 -7.15
CA SER A 58 -20.96 1.13 -8.09
C SER A 58 -21.30 2.47 -7.43
N ASN A 59 -21.52 2.50 -6.12
CA ASN A 59 -21.63 3.71 -5.31
C ASN A 59 -20.67 3.64 -4.11
N PRO A 60 -19.55 4.41 -4.10
CA PRO A 60 -18.57 4.36 -3.01
C PRO A 60 -19.09 4.90 -1.67
N MET A 61 -20.23 5.58 -1.66
CA MET A 61 -20.87 6.08 -0.43
C MET A 61 -21.91 5.11 0.15
N ASP A 62 -22.18 3.98 -0.52
CA ASP A 62 -23.10 2.94 -0.05
C ASP A 62 -22.38 1.58 -0.03
N PRO A 63 -22.06 1.05 1.16
CA PRO A 63 -21.36 -0.23 1.31
C PRO A 63 -22.18 -1.44 0.85
N ASN A 64 -23.49 -1.28 0.59
CA ASN A 64 -24.37 -2.33 0.10
C ASN A 64 -24.63 -2.25 -1.40
N SER A 65 -24.06 -1.26 -2.09
CA SER A 65 -24.29 -1.10 -3.53
C SER A 65 -23.66 -2.24 -4.34
N ALA A 66 -24.17 -2.45 -5.55
CA ALA A 66 -23.72 -3.57 -6.38
C ALA A 66 -22.23 -3.44 -6.74
N PRO A 67 -21.48 -4.56 -6.77
CA PRO A 67 -20.10 -4.56 -7.23
C PRO A 67 -20.01 -4.29 -8.74
N THR A 68 -18.91 -3.67 -9.19
CA THR A 68 -18.63 -3.44 -10.62
C THR A 68 -18.05 -4.68 -11.32
N GLY A 69 -17.55 -5.64 -10.52
CA GLY A 69 -16.78 -6.79 -10.97
C GLY A 69 -15.28 -6.66 -10.72
N ASN A 70 -14.75 -5.45 -10.52
CA ASN A 70 -13.34 -5.27 -10.15
C ASN A 70 -13.10 -5.47 -8.64
N MET A 71 -11.85 -5.66 -8.27
CA MET A 71 -11.38 -5.71 -6.88
C MET A 71 -10.52 -4.49 -6.57
N CYS A 72 -10.80 -3.82 -5.46
CA CYS A 72 -9.91 -2.81 -4.91
C CYS A 72 -8.88 -3.46 -3.99
N PHE A 73 -7.61 -3.14 -4.17
CA PHE A 73 -6.56 -3.38 -3.17
C PHE A 73 -6.13 -2.03 -2.59
N LEU A 74 -5.94 -1.96 -1.28
CA LEU A 74 -5.52 -0.77 -0.56
C LEU A 74 -4.25 -1.08 0.22
N LEU A 75 -3.14 -0.47 -0.19
CA LEU A 75 -1.90 -0.44 0.58
C LEU A 75 -1.89 0.83 1.42
N SER A 76 -1.73 0.69 2.74
CA SER A 76 -1.53 1.81 3.65
C SER A 76 -0.34 1.54 4.55
N GLU A 77 0.62 2.45 4.49
CA GLU A 77 1.84 2.39 5.28
C GLU A 77 2.02 3.72 6.00
N ILE A 78 2.42 3.66 7.27
CA ILE A 78 2.74 4.86 8.05
C ILE A 78 4.17 4.72 8.53
N TYR A 79 4.97 5.72 8.22
CA TYR A 79 6.37 5.83 8.57
C TYR A 79 6.59 6.94 9.59
N GLU A 80 7.63 6.78 10.40
CA GLU A 80 8.07 7.80 11.35
C GLU A 80 8.34 9.14 10.63
N SER A 81 8.96 9.09 9.45
CA SER A 81 9.28 10.27 8.64
C SER A 81 9.36 9.94 7.15
N LYS A 82 9.57 10.98 6.33
CA LYS A 82 9.87 10.85 4.90
C LYS A 82 11.13 10.01 4.63
N ALA A 83 12.08 9.95 5.56
CA ALA A 83 13.28 9.13 5.40
C ALA A 83 12.94 7.64 5.27
N GLY A 84 11.93 7.15 6.01
CA GLY A 84 11.46 5.76 5.90
C GLY A 84 10.89 5.45 4.52
N VAL A 85 10.08 6.35 3.96
CA VAL A 85 9.54 6.21 2.61
C VAL A 85 10.65 6.19 1.55
N LEU A 86 11.62 7.11 1.62
CA LEU A 86 12.72 7.15 0.65
C LEU A 86 13.57 5.88 0.70
N ASP A 87 13.80 5.36 1.91
CA ASP A 87 14.50 4.10 2.13
C ASP A 87 13.69 2.93 1.54
N HIS A 88 12.38 2.86 1.79
CA HIS A 88 11.48 1.88 1.19
C HIS A 88 11.64 1.84 -0.33
N PHE A 89 11.44 2.97 -1.04
CA PHE A 89 11.55 3.00 -2.51
C PHE A 89 12.93 2.57 -3.02
N LYS A 90 14.00 2.98 -2.33
CA LYS A 90 15.35 2.53 -2.66
C LYS A 90 15.46 1.00 -2.56
N GLN A 91 15.08 0.46 -1.40
CA GLN A 91 15.14 -0.99 -1.15
C GLN A 91 14.24 -1.79 -2.11
N THR A 92 13.07 -1.26 -2.50
CA THR A 92 12.18 -1.88 -3.49
C THR A 92 12.90 -2.12 -4.80
N SER A 93 13.66 -1.12 -5.29
CA SER A 93 14.39 -1.23 -6.56
C SER A 93 15.65 -2.10 -6.48
N GLU A 94 16.28 -2.19 -5.31
CA GLU A 94 17.55 -2.91 -5.13
C GLU A 94 17.33 -4.38 -4.74
N ASN A 95 16.33 -4.67 -3.89
CA ASN A 95 16.30 -5.90 -3.09
C ASN A 95 14.94 -6.61 -3.06
N TRP A 96 13.87 -6.06 -3.65
CA TRP A 96 12.60 -6.79 -3.73
C TRP A 96 12.50 -7.57 -5.05
N GLU A 97 12.50 -8.90 -4.94
CA GLU A 97 12.52 -9.82 -6.09
C GLU A 97 11.34 -9.63 -7.06
N ASP A 98 10.18 -9.22 -6.54
CA ASP A 98 8.95 -9.07 -7.31
C ASP A 98 8.75 -7.67 -7.91
N VAL A 99 9.72 -6.74 -7.78
CA VAL A 99 9.57 -5.36 -8.27
C VAL A 99 9.21 -5.28 -9.76
N GLN A 100 9.77 -6.17 -10.59
CA GLN A 100 9.45 -6.22 -12.02
C GLN A 100 8.05 -6.77 -12.28
N ALA A 101 7.63 -7.79 -11.52
CA ALA A 101 6.29 -8.36 -11.62
C ALA A 101 5.24 -7.33 -11.17
N PHE A 102 5.52 -6.60 -10.09
CA PHE A 102 4.71 -5.50 -9.62
C PHE A 102 4.54 -4.43 -10.69
N GLY A 103 5.63 -3.95 -11.31
CA GLY A 103 5.54 -2.97 -12.41
C GLY A 103 4.61 -3.41 -13.55
N LYS A 104 4.75 -4.66 -14.02
CA LYS A 104 3.88 -5.22 -15.06
C LYS A 104 2.43 -5.39 -14.61
N TRP A 105 2.20 -5.66 -13.34
CA TRP A 105 0.85 -5.76 -12.78
C TRP A 105 0.19 -4.38 -12.68
N LEU A 106 0.94 -3.33 -12.34
CA LEU A 106 0.44 -1.94 -12.31
C LEU A 106 -0.04 -1.47 -13.68
N GLU A 107 0.63 -1.86 -14.78
CA GLU A 107 0.21 -1.54 -16.15
C GLU A 107 -1.21 -2.03 -16.49
N LYS A 108 -1.70 -3.05 -15.76
CA LYS A 108 -3.03 -3.63 -15.95
C LYS A 108 -4.08 -3.10 -14.98
N CYS A 109 -3.68 -2.27 -14.02
CA CYS A 109 -4.55 -1.75 -12.98
C CYS A 109 -4.78 -0.25 -13.18
N LYS A 110 -5.88 0.28 -12.62
CA LYS A 110 -5.95 1.73 -12.36
C LYS A 110 -5.37 1.99 -10.99
N VAL A 111 -4.48 2.96 -10.89
CA VAL A 111 -3.67 3.17 -9.67
C VAL A 111 -3.75 4.62 -9.22
N THR A 112 -4.00 4.82 -7.94
CA THR A 112 -3.73 6.08 -7.24
C THR A 112 -2.66 5.82 -6.19
N LEU A 113 -1.51 6.48 -6.28
CA LEU A 113 -0.41 6.35 -5.33
C LEU A 113 -0.03 7.74 -4.79
N VAL A 114 0.01 7.87 -3.48
CA VAL A 114 0.53 9.05 -2.79
C VAL A 114 1.68 8.58 -1.89
N PRO A 115 2.95 8.83 -2.28
CA PRO A 115 4.09 8.15 -1.68
C PRO A 115 4.47 8.68 -0.30
N ALA A 116 4.32 9.98 -0.03
CA ALA A 116 4.80 10.61 1.20
C ALA A 116 3.91 11.78 1.64
N ALA A 117 2.67 11.49 2.04
CA ALA A 117 1.75 12.48 2.59
C ALA A 117 2.04 12.75 4.08
N SER A 118 1.97 14.01 4.51
CA SER A 118 2.02 14.34 5.94
C SER A 118 0.64 14.13 6.57
N ILE A 119 0.57 13.36 7.66
CA ILE A 119 -0.67 13.17 8.41
C ILE A 119 -0.93 14.43 9.23
N PHE A 120 -1.81 15.30 8.72
CA PHE A 120 -2.13 16.58 9.34
C PHE A 120 -3.22 16.50 10.42
N ASN A 121 -3.94 15.37 10.52
CA ASN A 121 -4.98 15.15 11.53
C ASN A 121 -5.07 13.65 11.87
N SER A 122 -5.00 13.28 13.16
CA SER A 122 -5.09 11.89 13.61
C SER A 122 -5.60 11.81 15.04
N LEU A 123 -6.62 10.98 15.28
CA LEU A 123 -7.20 10.78 16.61
C LEU A 123 -6.43 9.74 17.44
N TRP A 124 -5.90 8.69 16.81
CA TRP A 124 -5.21 7.55 17.45
C TRP A 124 -3.96 7.15 16.62
N PRO A 125 -3.03 6.36 17.18
CA PRO A 125 -2.16 5.48 16.40
C PRO A 125 -2.92 4.23 15.90
#